data_AF-A0A448ZEE3-F1
#
_entry.id   AF-A0A448ZEE3-F1
#
_cell.length_a   1.000
_cell.length_b   1.000
_cell.length_c   1.000
_cell.angle_alpha   90.00
_cell.angle_beta   90.00
_cell.angle_gamma   90.00
#
_symmetry.space_group_name_H-M   'P 1'
#
loop_
_entity.id
_entity.type
_entity.pdbx_description
1 polymer ?
#
loop_
_entity_poly.entity_id
_entity_poly.type
_entity_poly.pdbx_seq_one_letter_code
_entity_poly.pdbx_strand_id
1 'polypeptide(L)'
;MCDRNMDFVPKRNQYERLDLNFEEENTRLFLSLLEKQRKEELPLSICKQINDSINITLHPDCDAADEFREAVDIIENENFNVAFVGPFYGDENLTDIGRWFLSVLRTEEKLPALIHSEIDWILLNAAEDFLHNAWLKIDSKEKASEMIRLFPTLLPNFENNINAGDHPIILQSRCDESISHTIKRMSLIPFTAKLGFKLNQFEKWERGGVLAEPEDGGNNVLQNLCSSFDNKFAGCSPEKDQTLVEETALGVMKTLRRMKLFKKGDIQRYNLVQKLFFDESRSWPSESKTEDHVISEKRFRFLTDWDPEALTAPFRDDDKDNEGLLPIHHSTDYGSIDNFLLYLKAGIRHFPNKLGFVFSKRVHTKTVPKQKDNESTASAGVQNESRYINTYQIPYFKACEKFGEENVEREVIDKVLADCPETQDPKKLLLLGAEEDVDLSGLYLLLRRDPAHWSTVVSKKGSSSNTKSSKRDMAINESVDRKRRKMEC
;
A
#
# COMPACT_ATOMS: atom_id res chain seq x y z
N MET A 1 40.05 36.51 1.75
CA MET A 1 40.45 35.50 2.76
C MET A 1 39.16 34.89 3.29
N CYS A 2 38.69 33.72 2.88
CA CYS A 2 39.31 32.59 2.19
C CYS A 2 38.41 32.12 1.05
N ASP A 3 38.95 32.10 -0.16
CA ASP A 3 38.41 31.36 -1.31
C ASP A 3 38.97 29.94 -1.27
N ARG A 4 38.10 28.91 -1.33
CA ARG A 4 38.41 27.60 -1.92
C ARG A 4 37.13 26.99 -2.47
N ASN A 5 36.83 27.31 -3.72
CA ASN A 5 36.07 26.45 -4.62
C ASN A 5 36.98 25.28 -5.03
N MET A 6 36.56 24.05 -4.79
CA MET A 6 37.01 22.89 -5.55
C MET A 6 35.78 22.26 -6.17
N ASP A 7 35.62 22.47 -7.47
CA ASP A 7 34.73 21.69 -8.32
C ASP A 7 35.34 20.28 -8.48
N PHE A 8 34.63 19.27 -7.99
CA PHE A 8 34.89 17.87 -8.33
C PHE A 8 33.69 17.37 -9.12
N VAL A 9 33.81 17.38 -10.45
CA VAL A 9 32.87 16.73 -11.37
C VAL A 9 33.43 15.34 -11.68
N PRO A 10 32.79 14.24 -11.26
CA PRO A 10 33.15 12.93 -11.77
C PRO A 10 32.65 12.81 -13.21
N LYS A 11 33.55 12.57 -14.15
CA LYS A 11 33.19 12.09 -15.50
C LYS A 11 32.52 10.73 -15.34
N ARG A 12 31.20 10.67 -15.55
CA ARG A 12 30.45 9.41 -15.64
C ARG A 12 30.79 8.73 -16.97
N ASN A 13 31.30 7.51 -16.88
CA ASN A 13 31.56 6.64 -18.01
C ASN A 13 30.25 6.34 -18.76
N GLN A 14 30.31 6.44 -20.08
CA GLN A 14 29.31 5.92 -20.99
C GLN A 14 29.35 4.39 -20.91
N TYR A 15 28.33 3.77 -20.33
CA TYR A 15 28.04 2.36 -20.58
C TYR A 15 27.21 2.27 -21.86
N GLU A 16 27.80 1.65 -22.88
CA GLU A 16 27.11 1.25 -24.09
C GLU A 16 25.97 0.28 -23.74
N ARG A 17 24.80 0.49 -24.36
CA ARG A 17 23.66 -0.41 -24.29
C ARG A 17 24.10 -1.80 -24.79
N LEU A 18 24.22 -2.76 -23.87
CA LEU A 18 24.30 -4.17 -24.21
C LEU A 18 22.94 -4.68 -24.72
N ASP A 19 23.03 -5.63 -25.65
CA ASP A 19 22.01 -6.03 -26.60
C ASP A 19 20.92 -6.92 -25.94
N LEU A 20 19.67 -6.45 -25.94
CA LEU A 20 18.49 -7.14 -25.38
C LEU A 20 18.26 -8.56 -25.96
N ASN A 21 18.92 -8.89 -27.07
CA ASN A 21 18.78 -10.19 -27.73
C ASN A 21 19.48 -11.34 -26.98
N PHE A 22 20.52 -11.08 -26.19
CA PHE A 22 21.29 -12.12 -25.50
C PHE A 22 20.48 -12.80 -24.36
N GLU A 23 19.62 -12.04 -23.68
CA GLU A 23 18.84 -12.54 -22.54
C GLU A 23 17.63 -13.40 -22.96
N GLU A 24 17.03 -13.10 -24.12
CA GLU A 24 15.88 -13.87 -24.63
C GLU A 24 16.31 -15.28 -25.05
N GLU A 25 17.51 -15.42 -25.62
CA GLU A 25 18.06 -16.71 -26.06
C GLU A 25 18.37 -17.64 -24.87
N ASN A 26 18.91 -17.09 -23.77
CA ASN A 26 19.19 -17.84 -22.54
C ASN A 26 17.92 -18.34 -21.85
N THR A 27 16.87 -17.51 -21.78
CA THR A 27 15.57 -17.92 -21.22
C THR A 27 14.94 -19.05 -22.04
N ARG A 28 15.00 -18.96 -23.38
CA ARG A 28 14.52 -20.03 -24.27
C ARG A 28 15.31 -21.33 -24.12
N LEU A 29 16.64 -21.24 -23.97
CA LEU A 29 17.50 -22.40 -23.77
C LEU A 29 17.17 -23.13 -22.45
N PHE A 30 16.98 -22.39 -21.35
CA PHE A 30 16.62 -22.96 -20.06
C PHE A 30 15.27 -23.69 -20.10
N LEU A 31 14.22 -23.06 -20.66
CA LEU A 31 12.91 -23.70 -20.81
C LEU A 31 12.96 -24.94 -21.71
N SER A 32 13.75 -24.92 -22.78
CA SER A 32 14.02 -26.07 -23.65
C SER A 32 14.72 -27.22 -22.93
N LEU A 33 15.66 -26.92 -22.03
CA LEU A 33 16.35 -27.92 -21.21
C LEU A 33 15.42 -28.58 -20.19
N LEU A 34 14.56 -27.79 -19.52
CA LEU A 34 13.52 -28.31 -18.62
C LEU A 34 12.50 -29.18 -19.37
N GLU A 35 12.08 -28.77 -20.58
CA GLU A 35 11.14 -29.55 -21.39
C GLU A 35 11.76 -30.86 -21.90
N LYS A 36 13.07 -30.87 -22.21
CA LYS A 36 13.83 -32.08 -22.54
C LYS A 36 13.99 -33.01 -21.34
N GLN A 37 14.35 -32.48 -20.18
CA GLN A 37 14.44 -33.24 -18.91
C GLN A 37 13.11 -33.92 -18.56
N ARG A 38 11.98 -33.27 -18.86
CA ARG A 38 10.64 -33.81 -18.67
C ARG A 38 10.30 -34.97 -19.63
N LYS A 39 10.95 -35.05 -20.80
CA LYS A 39 10.56 -35.99 -21.87
C LYS A 39 11.44 -37.25 -21.96
N GLU A 40 12.71 -37.24 -21.54
CA GLU A 40 13.60 -38.42 -21.47
C GLU A 40 14.99 -38.05 -20.87
N GLU A 41 15.74 -39.04 -20.36
CA GLU A 41 17.11 -38.87 -19.84
C GLU A 41 18.06 -38.26 -20.89
N LEU A 42 18.66 -37.10 -20.57
CA LEU A 42 19.56 -36.41 -21.49
C LEU A 42 20.82 -37.24 -21.81
N PRO A 43 21.19 -37.42 -23.09
CA PRO A 43 22.43 -38.09 -23.47
C PRO A 43 23.68 -37.37 -22.95
N LEU A 44 24.61 -38.13 -22.37
CA LEU A 44 25.90 -37.68 -21.82
C LEU A 44 26.73 -36.79 -22.78
N SER A 45 26.54 -36.95 -24.09
CA SER A 45 27.28 -36.21 -25.12
C SER A 45 26.98 -34.71 -25.16
N ILE A 46 25.75 -34.29 -24.79
CA ILE A 46 25.36 -32.87 -24.72
C ILE A 46 25.96 -32.21 -23.47
N CYS A 47 26.11 -32.98 -22.39
CA CYS A 47 26.66 -32.53 -21.12
C CYS A 47 28.15 -32.16 -21.25
N LYS A 48 28.89 -32.89 -22.08
CA LYS A 48 30.31 -32.67 -22.32
C LYS A 48 30.58 -31.38 -23.13
N GLN A 49 29.72 -31.05 -24.08
CA GLN A 49 29.83 -29.79 -24.86
C GLN A 49 29.56 -28.53 -24.04
N ILE A 50 28.69 -28.62 -23.02
CA ILE A 50 28.39 -27.51 -22.11
C ILE A 50 29.55 -27.29 -21.13
N ASN A 51 30.19 -28.37 -20.68
CA ASN A 51 31.33 -28.32 -19.75
C ASN A 51 32.59 -27.71 -20.37
N ASP A 52 32.84 -27.93 -21.66
CA ASP A 52 34.04 -27.43 -22.34
C ASP A 52 33.96 -25.92 -22.70
N SER A 53 32.84 -25.25 -22.41
CA SER A 53 32.58 -23.86 -22.82
C SER A 53 32.66 -22.83 -21.68
N ILE A 54 32.91 -23.25 -20.43
CA ILE A 54 32.94 -22.35 -19.27
C ILE A 54 34.39 -22.21 -18.78
N ASN A 55 35.01 -21.07 -19.09
CA ASN A 55 36.29 -20.66 -18.54
C ASN A 55 36.14 -19.19 -18.08
N ILE A 56 36.03 -18.97 -16.77
CA ILE A 56 35.96 -17.63 -16.17
C ILE A 56 36.95 -17.56 -15.02
N THR A 57 37.73 -16.48 -14.97
CA THR A 57 38.79 -16.22 -13.98
C THR A 57 38.27 -15.36 -12.83
N LEU A 58 38.57 -15.72 -11.58
CA LEU A 58 38.17 -14.98 -10.37
C LEU A 58 39.06 -13.76 -10.08
N HIS A 59 38.50 -12.72 -9.44
CA HIS A 59 39.24 -11.54 -8.96
C HIS A 59 39.73 -11.75 -7.51
N PRO A 60 41.00 -11.46 -7.18
CA PRO A 60 41.65 -11.91 -5.94
C PRO A 60 41.31 -11.17 -4.63
N ASP A 61 40.44 -10.16 -4.64
CA ASP A 61 40.26 -9.22 -3.50
C ASP A 61 38.88 -9.34 -2.79
N CYS A 62 38.35 -10.56 -2.64
CA CYS A 62 37.09 -10.78 -1.92
C CYS A 62 37.37 -11.27 -0.50
N ASP A 63 36.76 -10.63 0.52
CA ASP A 63 36.91 -11.01 1.93
C ASP A 63 36.37 -12.43 2.24
N ALA A 64 35.52 -12.99 1.36
CA ALA A 64 35.06 -14.38 1.44
C ALA A 64 36.04 -15.40 0.82
N ALA A 65 37.17 -14.95 0.25
CA ALA A 65 38.10 -15.81 -0.46
C ALA A 65 38.86 -16.77 0.46
N ASP A 66 39.07 -16.40 1.73
CA ASP A 66 39.82 -17.24 2.67
C ASP A 66 38.94 -18.34 3.29
N GLU A 67 37.68 -18.06 3.61
CA GLU A 67 36.70 -19.07 4.02
C GLU A 67 36.38 -20.04 2.87
N PHE A 68 36.30 -19.51 1.64
CA PHE A 68 36.13 -20.32 0.44
C PHE A 68 37.37 -21.18 0.13
N ARG A 69 38.59 -20.67 0.36
CA ARG A 69 39.84 -21.46 0.25
C ARG A 69 39.90 -22.57 1.28
N GLU A 70 39.49 -22.33 2.52
CA GLU A 70 39.47 -23.35 3.56
C GLU A 70 38.50 -24.49 3.22
N ALA A 71 37.31 -24.15 2.68
CA ALA A 71 36.35 -25.14 2.18
C ALA A 71 36.89 -25.93 0.97
N VAL A 72 37.60 -25.27 0.05
CA VAL A 72 38.24 -25.91 -1.11
C VAL A 72 39.38 -26.85 -0.67
N ASP A 73 40.23 -26.43 0.28
CA ASP A 73 41.32 -27.24 0.82
C ASP A 73 40.82 -28.50 1.54
N ILE A 74 39.69 -28.42 2.25
CA ILE A 74 39.06 -29.60 2.89
C ILE A 74 38.58 -30.60 1.83
N ILE A 75 38.02 -30.12 0.73
CA ILE A 75 37.44 -30.95 -0.34
C ILE A 75 38.52 -31.57 -1.25
N GLU A 76 39.59 -30.83 -1.56
CA GLU A 76 40.74 -31.32 -2.32
C GLU A 76 41.49 -32.43 -1.56
N ASN A 77 41.61 -32.30 -0.24
CA ASN A 77 42.25 -33.33 0.59
C ASN A 77 41.42 -34.62 0.70
N GLU A 78 40.11 -34.57 0.45
CA GLU A 78 39.22 -35.73 0.43
C GLU A 78 39.00 -36.34 -0.97
N ASN A 79 39.73 -35.85 -1.99
CA ASN A 79 39.77 -36.44 -3.34
C ASN A 79 38.43 -36.35 -4.11
N PHE A 80 37.63 -35.32 -3.85
CA PHE A 80 36.40 -35.04 -4.60
C PHE A 80 36.70 -34.18 -5.83
N ASN A 81 36.27 -34.63 -7.01
CA ASN A 81 36.31 -33.84 -8.24
C ASN A 81 35.07 -32.96 -8.31
N VAL A 82 35.14 -31.75 -7.75
CA VAL A 82 34.05 -30.77 -7.83
C VAL A 82 34.61 -29.43 -8.33
N ALA A 83 34.06 -28.93 -9.43
CA ALA A 83 34.35 -27.59 -9.92
C ALA A 83 33.42 -26.60 -9.20
N PHE A 84 33.99 -25.66 -8.46
CA PHE A 84 33.25 -24.59 -7.80
C PHE A 84 33.37 -23.27 -8.56
N VAL A 85 32.27 -22.53 -8.57
CA VAL A 85 32.17 -21.16 -9.05
C VAL A 85 31.86 -20.30 -7.81
N GLY A 86 32.67 -19.25 -7.58
CA GLY A 86 32.58 -18.39 -6.39
C GLY A 86 31.33 -17.50 -6.34
N PRO A 87 31.07 -16.81 -5.21
CA PRO A 87 29.87 -15.99 -5.03
C PRO A 87 29.89 -14.78 -5.97
N PHE A 88 28.79 -14.60 -6.71
CA PHE A 88 28.63 -13.49 -7.64
C PHE A 88 27.88 -12.33 -6.97
N TYR A 89 28.50 -11.15 -6.99
CA TYR A 89 27.79 -9.88 -6.88
C TYR A 89 27.81 -9.21 -8.25
N GLY A 90 26.71 -9.36 -8.99
CA GLY A 90 26.49 -8.73 -10.29
C GLY A 90 25.35 -9.41 -11.06
N ASP A 91 24.42 -8.62 -11.61
CA ASP A 91 23.18 -9.05 -12.30
C ASP A 91 23.39 -9.95 -13.54
N GLU A 92 24.63 -10.16 -14.00
CA GLU A 92 24.91 -10.72 -15.33
C GLU A 92 25.12 -12.26 -15.37
N ASN A 93 25.20 -12.97 -14.24
CA ASN A 93 25.66 -14.38 -14.22
C ASN A 93 24.64 -15.46 -13.80
N LEU A 94 23.34 -15.17 -13.82
CA LEU A 94 22.28 -16.13 -13.49
C LEU A 94 22.32 -17.43 -14.33
N THR A 95 22.85 -17.36 -15.56
CA THR A 95 22.97 -18.52 -16.47
C THR A 95 24.01 -19.54 -15.99
N ASP A 96 25.11 -19.09 -15.38
CA ASP A 96 26.19 -19.96 -14.92
C ASP A 96 25.83 -20.64 -13.59
N ILE A 97 25.05 -19.95 -12.74
CA ILE A 97 24.46 -20.52 -11.52
C ILE A 97 23.49 -21.67 -11.89
N GLY A 98 22.60 -21.45 -12.86
CA GLY A 98 21.69 -22.51 -13.32
C GLY A 98 22.39 -23.71 -13.96
N ARG A 99 23.50 -23.48 -14.68
CA ARG A 99 24.33 -24.56 -15.25
C ARG A 99 25.10 -25.32 -14.18
N TRP A 100 25.62 -24.62 -13.17
CA TRP A 100 26.26 -25.23 -12.01
C TRP A 100 25.28 -26.10 -11.21
N PHE A 101 24.07 -25.59 -10.93
CA PHE A 101 23.01 -26.32 -10.24
C PHE A 101 22.65 -27.64 -10.95
N LEU A 102 22.48 -27.62 -12.27
CA LEU A 102 22.23 -28.83 -13.08
C LEU A 102 23.43 -29.79 -13.14
N SER A 103 24.65 -29.30 -12.90
CA SER A 103 25.87 -30.10 -12.83
C SER A 103 26.00 -30.81 -11.48
N VAL A 104 25.67 -30.13 -10.37
CA VAL A 104 25.74 -30.67 -9.01
C VAL A 104 24.68 -31.76 -8.78
N LEU A 105 23.45 -31.57 -9.26
CA LEU A 105 22.39 -32.59 -9.20
C LEU A 105 22.74 -33.88 -9.98
N ARG A 106 23.76 -33.87 -10.84
CA ARG A 106 24.19 -35.05 -11.61
C ARG A 106 25.26 -35.89 -10.92
N THR A 107 25.88 -35.41 -9.86
CA THR A 107 27.06 -36.06 -9.23
C THR A 107 26.77 -36.66 -7.85
N GLU A 108 25.49 -36.71 -7.43
CA GLU A 108 24.99 -36.97 -6.06
C GLU A 108 25.42 -38.25 -5.32
N GLU A 109 26.20 -39.17 -5.90
CA GLU A 109 26.34 -40.50 -5.28
C GLU A 109 27.31 -40.57 -4.07
N LYS A 110 28.04 -39.50 -3.69
CA LYS A 110 29.15 -39.63 -2.70
C LYS A 110 29.40 -38.51 -1.68
N LEU A 111 28.53 -37.51 -1.50
CA LEU A 111 28.81 -36.48 -0.49
C LEU A 111 28.49 -36.92 0.96
N PRO A 112 29.24 -36.47 1.99
CA PRO A 112 28.90 -36.66 3.41
C PRO A 112 27.61 -35.93 3.82
N ALA A 113 26.80 -36.56 4.68
CA ALA A 113 25.47 -36.06 5.10
C ALA A 113 25.44 -34.64 5.71
N LEU A 114 26.54 -34.18 6.30
CA LEU A 114 26.64 -32.83 6.89
C LEU A 114 26.87 -31.74 5.81
N ILE A 115 27.61 -32.08 4.76
CA ILE A 115 27.86 -31.19 3.63
C ILE A 115 26.62 -31.11 2.74
N HIS A 116 25.84 -32.21 2.65
CA HIS A 116 24.54 -32.21 1.98
C HIS A 116 23.59 -31.14 2.52
N SER A 117 23.44 -30.99 3.84
CA SER A 117 22.47 -29.99 4.36
C SER A 117 22.83 -28.53 4.06
N GLU A 118 24.13 -28.19 4.03
CA GLU A 118 24.56 -26.82 3.72
C GLU A 118 24.57 -26.56 2.21
N ILE A 119 25.02 -27.53 1.41
CA ILE A 119 25.01 -27.42 -0.06
C ILE A 119 23.57 -27.43 -0.58
N ASP A 120 22.68 -28.26 -0.05
CA ASP A 120 21.26 -28.30 -0.42
C ASP A 120 20.59 -26.95 -0.15
N TRP A 121 20.91 -26.31 0.98
CA TRP A 121 20.38 -24.99 1.31
C TRP A 121 20.91 -23.90 0.36
N ILE A 122 22.23 -23.88 0.07
CA ILE A 122 22.83 -22.93 -0.88
C ILE A 122 22.24 -23.11 -2.28
N LEU A 123 22.13 -24.36 -2.74
CA LEU A 123 21.56 -24.71 -4.04
C LEU A 123 20.09 -24.29 -4.12
N LEU A 124 19.30 -24.57 -3.08
CA LEU A 124 17.89 -24.21 -3.02
C LEU A 124 17.72 -22.69 -3.09
N ASN A 125 18.50 -21.93 -2.32
CA ASN A 125 18.45 -20.46 -2.36
C ASN A 125 18.85 -19.92 -3.73
N ALA A 126 19.91 -20.44 -4.34
CA ALA A 126 20.35 -20.01 -5.67
C ALA A 126 19.28 -20.31 -6.75
N ALA A 127 18.60 -21.45 -6.64
CA ALA A 127 17.48 -21.80 -7.52
C ALA A 127 16.26 -20.90 -7.27
N GLU A 128 15.94 -20.58 -6.02
CA GLU A 128 14.87 -19.65 -5.65
C GLU A 128 15.16 -18.24 -6.18
N ASP A 129 16.38 -17.73 -6.04
CA ASP A 129 16.82 -16.44 -6.59
C ASP A 129 16.74 -16.43 -8.12
N PHE A 130 17.16 -17.52 -8.77
CA PHE A 130 17.04 -17.65 -10.22
C PHE A 130 15.57 -17.63 -10.66
N LEU A 131 14.70 -18.38 -9.98
CA LEU A 131 13.28 -18.45 -10.28
C LEU A 131 12.58 -17.12 -9.97
N HIS A 132 13.01 -16.41 -8.92
CA HIS A 132 12.54 -15.07 -8.60
C HIS A 132 12.86 -14.08 -9.72
N ASN A 133 14.13 -14.04 -10.15
CA ASN A 133 14.57 -13.17 -11.25
C ASN A 133 13.90 -13.53 -12.58
N ALA A 134 13.76 -14.82 -12.88
CA ALA A 134 13.02 -15.28 -14.05
C ALA A 134 11.54 -14.87 -13.98
N TRP A 135 10.92 -14.91 -12.80
CA TRP A 135 9.54 -14.45 -12.59
C TRP A 135 9.38 -12.96 -12.85
N LEU A 136 10.31 -12.12 -12.38
CA LEU A 136 10.30 -10.68 -12.61
C LEU A 136 10.40 -10.33 -14.10
N LYS A 137 11.04 -11.18 -14.91
CA LYS A 137 11.17 -11.03 -16.37
C LYS A 137 9.94 -11.55 -17.15
N ILE A 138 8.95 -12.16 -16.50
CA ILE A 138 7.75 -12.65 -17.19
C ILE A 138 6.87 -11.49 -17.67
N ASP A 139 6.64 -11.46 -18.98
CA ASP A 139 5.88 -10.41 -19.65
C ASP A 139 4.62 -10.91 -20.38
N SER A 140 4.32 -12.21 -20.31
CA SER A 140 3.17 -12.82 -20.97
C SER A 140 2.44 -13.83 -20.10
N LYS A 141 1.16 -14.07 -20.41
CA LYS A 141 0.34 -15.05 -19.70
C LYS A 141 0.79 -16.47 -19.96
N GLU A 142 1.31 -16.74 -21.15
CA GLU A 142 1.81 -18.04 -21.58
C GLU A 142 3.04 -18.43 -20.75
N LYS A 143 4.02 -17.53 -20.67
CA LYS A 143 5.23 -17.71 -19.83
C LYS A 143 4.86 -17.85 -18.36
N ALA A 144 3.99 -16.98 -17.83
CA ALA A 144 3.49 -17.08 -16.45
C ALA A 144 2.81 -18.44 -16.20
N SER A 145 2.00 -18.91 -17.15
CA SER A 145 1.30 -20.19 -17.06
C SER A 145 2.26 -21.37 -17.05
N GLU A 146 3.28 -21.33 -17.90
CA GLU A 146 4.27 -22.38 -18.04
C GLU A 146 5.11 -22.46 -16.77
N MET A 147 5.61 -21.33 -16.28
CA MET A 147 6.40 -21.26 -15.07
C MET A 147 5.64 -21.75 -13.83
N ILE A 148 4.38 -21.32 -13.63
CA ILE A 148 3.54 -21.81 -12.54
C ILE A 148 3.26 -23.32 -12.66
N ARG A 149 3.14 -23.86 -13.88
CA ARG A 149 2.88 -25.30 -14.06
C ARG A 149 4.12 -26.14 -13.79
N LEU A 150 5.30 -25.63 -14.12
CA LEU A 150 6.56 -26.29 -13.85
C LEU A 150 6.89 -26.22 -12.36
N PHE A 151 6.58 -25.10 -11.71
CA PHE A 151 6.93 -24.84 -10.32
C PHE A 151 5.74 -24.22 -9.55
N PRO A 152 4.69 -25.00 -9.27
CA PRO A 152 3.48 -24.48 -8.60
C PRO A 152 3.75 -23.96 -7.19
N THR A 153 4.76 -24.53 -6.51
CA THR A 153 5.20 -24.16 -5.16
C THR A 153 5.81 -22.76 -5.07
N LEU A 154 6.20 -22.15 -6.20
CA LEU A 154 6.70 -20.77 -6.22
C LEU A 154 5.63 -19.77 -5.83
N LEU A 155 4.34 -20.08 -6.02
CA LEU A 155 3.28 -19.12 -5.74
C LEU A 155 3.19 -18.76 -4.23
N PRO A 156 3.17 -19.72 -3.30
CA PRO A 156 3.04 -19.44 -1.87
C PRO A 156 4.38 -19.31 -1.14
N ASN A 157 5.45 -20.00 -1.51
CA ASN A 157 6.63 -20.07 -0.64
C ASN A 157 7.86 -19.42 -1.26
N PHE A 158 8.23 -18.26 -0.71
CA PHE A 158 9.57 -17.65 -0.82
C PHE A 158 10.12 -17.37 0.59
N GLU A 159 9.86 -18.29 1.53
CA GLU A 159 10.22 -18.16 2.95
C GLU A 159 11.75 -18.00 3.17
N ASN A 160 12.59 -18.45 2.23
CA ASN A 160 14.04 -18.43 2.40
C ASN A 160 14.76 -17.28 1.67
N ASN A 161 14.04 -16.45 0.91
CA ASN A 161 14.72 -15.35 0.22
C ASN A 161 14.99 -14.19 1.18
N ILE A 162 16.29 -13.99 1.43
CA ILE A 162 16.91 -13.09 2.44
C ILE A 162 16.38 -11.65 2.36
N ASN A 163 15.78 -11.23 1.24
CA ASN A 163 15.39 -9.84 1.02
C ASN A 163 13.90 -9.58 0.73
N ALA A 164 12.99 -10.58 0.74
CA ALA A 164 11.61 -10.24 0.37
C ALA A 164 10.47 -11.01 1.03
N GLY A 165 10.58 -12.30 1.38
CA GLY A 165 9.43 -13.08 1.88
C GLY A 165 8.13 -12.94 1.03
N ASP A 166 8.23 -12.36 -0.17
CA ASP A 166 7.11 -11.83 -0.91
C ASP A 166 6.65 -12.88 -1.89
N HIS A 167 5.35 -13.16 -1.88
CA HIS A 167 4.76 -13.98 -2.91
C HIS A 167 4.99 -13.36 -4.30
N PRO A 168 5.23 -14.15 -5.35
CA PRO A 168 5.50 -13.61 -6.69
C PRO A 168 4.39 -12.72 -7.25
N ILE A 169 3.15 -12.93 -6.81
CA ILE A 169 2.01 -12.08 -7.15
C ILE A 169 2.07 -10.69 -6.49
N ILE A 170 2.68 -10.58 -5.31
CA ILE A 170 2.93 -9.31 -4.62
C ILE A 170 3.98 -8.52 -5.39
N LEU A 171 5.06 -9.17 -5.81
CA LEU A 171 6.08 -8.54 -6.65
C LEU A 171 5.51 -8.00 -7.98
N GLN A 172 4.54 -8.70 -8.58
CA GLN A 172 3.84 -8.21 -9.78
C GLN A 172 3.07 -6.91 -9.55
N SER A 173 2.71 -6.61 -8.30
CA SER A 173 2.00 -5.38 -7.91
C SER A 173 2.91 -4.24 -7.49
N ARG A 174 4.21 -4.52 -7.26
CA ARG A 174 5.19 -3.50 -6.93
C ARG A 174 5.60 -2.72 -8.18
N CYS A 175 5.89 -1.43 -7.98
CA CYS A 175 6.56 -0.62 -8.98
C CYS A 175 8.05 -0.89 -8.96
N ASP A 176 8.63 -0.79 -10.14
CA ASP A 176 10.04 -0.99 -10.41
C ASP A 176 10.52 0.17 -11.30
N GLU A 177 11.81 0.22 -11.58
CA GLU A 177 12.47 1.29 -12.32
C GLU A 177 11.92 1.48 -13.74
N SER A 178 11.36 0.42 -14.34
CA SER A 178 10.75 0.45 -15.68
C SER A 178 9.22 0.43 -15.62
N ILE A 179 8.60 1.57 -15.96
CA ILE A 179 7.13 1.71 -16.03
C ILE A 179 6.51 0.71 -17.03
N SER A 180 7.18 0.44 -18.15
CA SER A 180 6.72 -0.56 -19.13
C SER A 180 6.66 -1.98 -18.52
N HIS A 181 7.68 -2.36 -17.73
CA HIS A 181 7.69 -3.66 -17.04
C HIS A 181 6.63 -3.72 -15.94
N THR A 182 6.48 -2.64 -15.18
CA THR A 182 5.44 -2.46 -14.16
C THR A 182 4.03 -2.67 -14.74
N ILE A 183 3.68 -2.01 -15.85
CA ILE A 183 2.38 -2.17 -16.52
C ILE A 183 2.15 -3.62 -16.95
N LYS A 184 3.17 -4.23 -17.60
CA LYS A 184 3.08 -5.61 -18.07
C LYS A 184 2.87 -6.58 -16.90
N ARG A 185 3.66 -6.49 -15.83
CA ARG A 185 3.54 -7.35 -14.64
C ARG A 185 2.20 -7.18 -13.93
N MET A 186 1.76 -5.94 -13.68
CA MET A 186 0.45 -5.69 -13.06
C MET A 186 -0.69 -6.32 -13.87
N SER A 187 -0.61 -6.27 -15.20
CA SER A 187 -1.63 -6.86 -16.08
C SER A 187 -1.75 -8.38 -15.95
N LEU A 188 -0.72 -9.05 -15.41
CA LEU A 188 -0.70 -10.48 -15.14
C LEU A 188 -1.36 -10.85 -13.81
N ILE A 189 -1.52 -9.92 -12.86
CA ILE A 189 -2.08 -10.20 -11.52
C ILE A 189 -3.41 -10.97 -11.58
N PRO A 190 -4.44 -10.58 -12.38
CA PRO A 190 -5.69 -11.34 -12.42
C PRO A 190 -5.50 -12.76 -12.95
N PHE A 191 -4.52 -12.97 -13.83
CA PHE A 191 -4.21 -14.29 -14.36
C PHE A 191 -3.50 -15.15 -13.31
N THR A 192 -2.44 -14.63 -12.67
CA THR A 192 -1.71 -15.29 -11.59
C THR A 192 -2.65 -15.68 -10.44
N ALA A 193 -3.49 -14.75 -9.99
CA ALA A 193 -4.46 -15.00 -8.93
C ALA A 193 -5.45 -16.13 -9.28
N LYS A 194 -5.90 -16.17 -10.54
CA LYS A 194 -6.78 -17.25 -11.03
C LYS A 194 -6.09 -18.60 -11.01
N LEU A 195 -4.80 -18.65 -11.36
CA LEU A 195 -4.03 -19.89 -11.31
C LEU A 195 -3.77 -20.33 -9.87
N GLY A 196 -3.32 -19.44 -9.00
CA GLY A 196 -3.14 -19.74 -7.58
C GLY A 196 -4.40 -20.30 -6.92
N PHE A 197 -5.56 -19.70 -7.23
CA PHE A 197 -6.85 -20.21 -6.78
C PHE A 197 -7.20 -21.60 -7.34
N LYS A 198 -6.92 -21.86 -8.62
CA LYS A 198 -7.22 -23.15 -9.27
C LYS A 198 -6.32 -24.28 -8.79
N LEU A 199 -5.06 -23.97 -8.50
CA LEU A 199 -4.05 -24.93 -8.08
C LEU A 199 -4.05 -25.16 -6.56
N ASN A 200 -4.95 -24.47 -5.83
CA ASN A 200 -5.06 -24.53 -4.37
C ASN A 200 -3.70 -24.34 -3.68
N GLN A 201 -2.90 -23.40 -4.19
CA GLN A 201 -1.56 -23.11 -3.66
C GLN A 201 -1.60 -22.12 -2.49
N PHE A 202 -2.72 -21.43 -2.31
CA PHE A 202 -2.92 -20.46 -1.25
C PHE A 202 -4.08 -20.90 -0.37
N GLU A 203 -4.09 -20.40 0.85
CA GLU A 203 -5.23 -20.55 1.73
C GLU A 203 -6.48 -19.94 1.10
N LYS A 204 -7.64 -20.52 1.43
CA LYS A 204 -8.91 -20.11 0.83
C LYS A 204 -9.22 -18.62 1.05
N TRP A 205 -8.76 -18.06 2.17
CA TRP A 205 -8.97 -16.66 2.52
C TRP A 205 -8.02 -15.70 1.79
N GLU A 206 -6.84 -16.16 1.36
CA GLU A 206 -5.86 -15.38 0.58
C GLU A 206 -6.28 -15.17 -0.88
N ARG A 207 -7.25 -15.95 -1.36
CA ARG A 207 -7.92 -15.78 -2.66
C ARG A 207 -6.95 -15.78 -3.84
N GLY A 208 -6.07 -16.78 -3.86
CA GLY A 208 -5.05 -16.93 -4.90
C GLY A 208 -3.89 -15.94 -4.74
N GLY A 209 -3.53 -15.63 -3.49
CA GLY A 209 -2.42 -14.74 -3.16
C GLY A 209 -2.74 -13.25 -3.21
N VAL A 210 -3.96 -12.86 -3.58
CA VAL A 210 -4.36 -11.44 -3.66
C VAL A 210 -4.37 -10.76 -2.28
N LEU A 211 -4.66 -11.52 -1.23
CA LEU A 211 -4.54 -11.05 0.16
C LEU A 211 -3.41 -11.74 0.94
N ALA A 212 -2.47 -12.38 0.25
CA ALA A 212 -1.34 -12.92 0.99
C ALA A 212 -0.59 -11.74 1.63
N GLU A 213 -0.33 -11.86 2.92
CA GLU A 213 0.33 -10.84 3.74
C GLU A 213 1.78 -11.30 3.89
N PRO A 214 2.77 -10.50 3.44
CA PRO A 214 4.17 -10.79 3.68
C PRO A 214 4.46 -10.98 5.18
N GLU A 215 5.43 -11.83 5.50
CA GLU A 215 5.80 -12.12 6.89
C GLU A 215 6.28 -10.89 7.67
N ASP A 216 6.87 -9.91 6.95
CA ASP A 216 7.36 -8.65 7.50
C ASP A 216 6.26 -7.61 7.75
N GLY A 217 4.99 -7.96 7.51
CA GLY A 217 3.86 -7.04 7.61
C GLY A 217 3.74 -6.10 6.41
N GLY A 218 4.39 -6.42 5.28
CA GLY A 218 4.30 -5.67 4.05
C GLY A 218 2.90 -5.58 3.43
N ASN A 219 2.80 -4.84 2.34
CA ASN A 219 1.52 -4.66 1.64
C ASN A 219 1.16 -5.87 0.78
N ASN A 220 -0.09 -6.31 0.89
CA ASN A 220 -0.66 -7.27 -0.06
C ASN A 220 -0.92 -6.62 -1.44
N VAL A 221 -1.32 -7.46 -2.41
CA VAL A 221 -1.59 -7.04 -3.79
C VAL A 221 -2.61 -5.90 -3.87
N LEU A 222 -3.67 -5.93 -3.08
CA LEU A 222 -4.70 -4.87 -3.12
C LEU A 222 -4.17 -3.55 -2.57
N GLN A 223 -3.37 -3.59 -1.51
CA GLN A 223 -2.73 -2.40 -0.94
C GLN A 223 -1.73 -1.82 -1.93
N ASN A 224 -0.85 -2.62 -2.53
CA ASN A 224 0.09 -2.17 -3.57
C ASN A 224 -0.61 -1.57 -4.80
N LEU A 225 -1.74 -2.15 -5.22
CA LEU A 225 -2.57 -1.59 -6.29
C LEU A 225 -3.27 -0.27 -5.90
N CYS A 226 -3.29 0.10 -4.62
CA CYS A 226 -3.81 1.36 -4.10
C CYS A 226 -2.71 2.36 -3.73
N SER A 227 -1.50 1.90 -3.43
CA SER A 227 -0.37 2.77 -3.14
C SER A 227 -0.11 3.72 -4.32
N SER A 228 0.27 4.96 -4.00
CA SER A 228 0.75 5.87 -5.03
C SER A 228 2.13 5.41 -5.47
N PHE A 229 2.38 5.47 -6.77
CA PHE A 229 3.69 5.16 -7.31
C PHE A 229 4.50 6.44 -7.30
N ASP A 230 5.60 6.46 -6.54
CA ASP A 230 6.42 7.66 -6.40
C ASP A 230 6.96 8.07 -7.77
N ASN A 231 6.73 9.32 -8.16
CA ASN A 231 7.17 9.87 -9.45
C ASN A 231 8.70 10.03 -9.52
N LYS A 232 9.42 9.71 -8.43
CA LYS A 232 10.86 9.91 -8.28
C LYS A 232 11.73 8.92 -9.04
N PHE A 233 11.16 7.91 -9.71
CA PHE A 233 11.94 7.04 -10.59
C PHE A 233 12.49 7.88 -11.76
N ALA A 234 13.78 8.19 -11.65
CA ALA A 234 14.45 9.25 -12.39
C ALA A 234 14.50 8.96 -13.90
N GLY A 235 13.69 9.67 -14.68
CA GLY A 235 13.90 9.78 -16.13
C GLY A 235 12.67 9.54 -17.02
N CYS A 236 11.54 9.11 -16.48
CA CYS A 236 10.31 8.99 -17.25
C CYS A 236 9.57 10.33 -17.36
N SER A 237 8.84 10.52 -18.47
CA SER A 237 7.94 11.67 -18.63
C SER A 237 6.79 11.50 -17.62
N PRO A 238 6.69 12.34 -16.56
CA PRO A 238 5.92 11.98 -15.37
C PRO A 238 4.43 11.76 -15.63
N GLU A 239 3.83 12.45 -16.60
CA GLU A 239 2.37 12.50 -16.71
C GLU A 239 1.77 11.31 -17.50
N LYS A 240 2.36 10.98 -18.66
CA LYS A 240 1.78 9.95 -19.55
C LYS A 240 1.96 8.55 -18.98
N ASP A 241 3.16 8.28 -18.46
CA ASP A 241 3.49 6.95 -17.95
C ASP A 241 2.72 6.67 -16.65
N GLN A 242 2.59 7.66 -15.77
CA GLN A 242 1.77 7.54 -14.56
C GLN A 242 0.30 7.30 -14.89
N THR A 243 -0.25 8.00 -15.89
CA THR A 243 -1.64 7.78 -16.32
C THR A 243 -1.87 6.34 -16.76
N LEU A 244 -0.93 5.74 -17.51
CA LEU A 244 -1.02 4.35 -17.94
C LEU A 244 -0.96 3.38 -16.77
N VAL A 245 -0.03 3.57 -15.83
CA VAL A 245 0.08 2.75 -14.62
C VAL A 245 -1.22 2.81 -13.81
N GLU A 246 -1.78 4.00 -13.60
CA GLU A 246 -3.05 4.18 -12.90
C GLU A 246 -4.22 3.48 -13.60
N GLU A 247 -4.30 3.59 -14.92
CA GLU A 247 -5.33 2.93 -15.72
C GLU A 247 -5.19 1.40 -15.68
N THR A 248 -3.97 0.89 -15.72
CA THR A 248 -3.67 -0.53 -15.56
C THR A 248 -4.07 -1.02 -14.17
N ALA A 249 -3.64 -0.35 -13.10
CA ALA A 249 -3.99 -0.72 -11.73
C ALA A 249 -5.51 -0.74 -11.51
N LEU A 250 -6.22 0.29 -11.96
CA LEU A 250 -7.69 0.33 -11.90
C LEU A 250 -8.34 -0.79 -12.73
N GLY A 251 -7.80 -1.10 -13.91
CA GLY A 251 -8.26 -2.20 -14.76
C GLY A 251 -8.10 -3.57 -14.08
N VAL A 252 -6.98 -3.77 -13.38
CA VAL A 252 -6.70 -4.96 -12.56
C VAL A 252 -7.70 -5.06 -11.41
N MET A 253 -7.89 -4.00 -10.62
CA MET A 253 -8.86 -3.97 -9.51
C MET A 253 -10.28 -4.31 -9.96
N LYS A 254 -10.75 -3.73 -11.08
CA LYS A 254 -12.05 -4.04 -11.68
C LYS A 254 -12.15 -5.50 -12.11
N THR A 255 -11.06 -6.09 -12.61
CA THR A 255 -11.03 -7.49 -13.03
C THR A 255 -11.06 -8.44 -11.85
N LEU A 256 -10.26 -8.17 -10.80
CA LEU A 256 -10.29 -8.92 -9.54
C LEU A 256 -11.68 -8.88 -8.88
N ARG A 257 -12.38 -7.73 -8.94
CA ARG A 257 -13.78 -7.61 -8.51
C ARG A 257 -14.72 -8.50 -9.30
N ARG A 258 -14.65 -8.50 -10.64
CA ARG A 258 -15.48 -9.36 -11.50
C ARG A 258 -15.25 -10.84 -11.22
N MET A 259 -14.01 -11.20 -10.87
CA MET A 259 -13.62 -12.56 -10.48
C MET A 259 -13.99 -12.93 -9.04
N LYS A 260 -14.58 -12.01 -8.27
CA LYS A 260 -14.90 -12.18 -6.83
C LYS A 260 -13.67 -12.42 -5.94
N LEU A 261 -12.48 -12.04 -6.42
CA LEU A 261 -11.24 -12.07 -5.64
C LEU A 261 -11.02 -10.79 -4.86
N PHE A 262 -11.59 -9.67 -5.31
CA PHE A 262 -11.70 -8.42 -4.55
C PHE A 262 -13.16 -8.19 -4.14
N LYS A 263 -13.42 -8.00 -2.85
CA LYS A 263 -14.74 -7.85 -2.23
C LYS A 263 -14.84 -6.49 -1.55
N LYS A 264 -16.08 -6.02 -1.38
CA LYS A 264 -16.39 -4.74 -0.72
C LYS A 264 -15.71 -4.61 0.66
N GLY A 265 -15.84 -5.63 1.52
CA GLY A 265 -15.27 -5.61 2.87
C GLY A 265 -13.74 -5.52 2.94
N ASP A 266 -13.04 -5.79 1.84
CA ASP A 266 -11.57 -5.67 1.78
C ASP A 266 -11.14 -4.21 1.80
N ILE A 267 -11.98 -3.31 1.27
CA ILE A 267 -11.70 -1.87 1.21
C ILE A 267 -11.46 -1.31 2.61
N GLN A 268 -12.36 -1.64 3.55
CA GLN A 268 -12.23 -1.25 4.95
C GLN A 268 -11.20 -2.11 5.69
N ARG A 269 -11.17 -3.43 5.46
CA ARG A 269 -10.27 -4.34 6.18
C ARG A 269 -8.80 -3.97 5.98
N TYR A 270 -8.43 -3.56 4.77
CA TYR A 270 -7.05 -3.25 4.40
C TYR A 270 -6.79 -1.75 4.24
N ASN A 271 -7.70 -0.90 4.74
CA ASN A 271 -7.59 0.56 4.69
C ASN A 271 -7.23 1.08 3.27
N LEU A 272 -7.84 0.52 2.21
CA LEU A 272 -7.41 0.77 0.83
C LEU A 272 -7.60 2.22 0.39
N VAL A 273 -8.61 2.91 0.94
CA VAL A 273 -8.81 4.35 0.69
C VAL A 273 -7.68 5.16 1.30
N GLN A 274 -7.23 4.80 2.49
CA GLN A 274 -6.16 5.45 3.23
C GLN A 274 -4.80 5.21 2.55
N LYS A 275 -4.54 4.00 2.04
CA LYS A 275 -3.31 3.66 1.30
C LYS A 275 -3.10 4.50 0.03
N LEU A 276 -4.15 5.13 -0.52
CA LEU A 276 -3.98 6.11 -1.60
C LEU A 276 -3.26 7.39 -1.13
N PHE A 277 -3.43 7.76 0.14
CA PHE A 277 -2.85 8.96 0.75
C PHE A 277 -1.52 8.69 1.46
N PHE A 278 -1.16 7.42 1.65
CA PHE A 278 0.02 7.01 2.41
C PHE A 278 1.03 6.35 1.49
N ASP A 279 2.26 6.85 1.52
CA ASP A 279 3.40 6.24 0.87
C ASP A 279 4.37 5.77 1.96
N GLU A 280 4.45 4.46 2.17
CA GLU A 280 5.33 3.83 3.17
C GLU A 280 6.81 4.16 2.94
N SER A 281 7.20 4.42 1.69
CA SER A 281 8.58 4.81 1.37
C SER A 281 8.96 6.17 1.95
N ARG A 282 7.97 6.98 2.35
CA ARG A 282 8.16 8.31 2.96
C ARG A 282 8.11 8.28 4.48
N SER A 283 8.13 7.10 5.11
CA SER A 283 8.18 6.95 6.57
C SER A 283 9.39 7.63 7.23
N TRP A 284 10.39 8.07 6.46
CA TRP A 284 11.47 8.91 6.94
C TRP A 284 11.21 10.38 6.62
N PRO A 285 11.36 11.30 7.60
CA PRO A 285 11.23 12.74 7.39
C PRO A 285 12.36 13.23 6.49
N SER A 286 12.19 13.03 5.18
CA SER A 286 12.98 13.72 4.18
C SER A 286 12.65 15.20 4.33
N GLU A 287 13.66 16.01 4.65
CA GLU A 287 13.54 17.47 4.77
C GLU A 287 13.06 18.15 3.46
N SER A 288 12.93 17.38 2.37
CA SER A 288 12.24 17.76 1.14
C SER A 288 10.73 17.91 1.35
N LYS A 289 10.36 19.05 1.92
CA LYS A 289 8.99 19.46 2.29
C LYS A 289 8.05 19.77 1.11
N THR A 290 8.43 19.52 -0.14
CA THR A 290 7.84 20.25 -1.28
C THR A 290 7.21 19.44 -2.40
N GLU A 291 7.14 18.12 -2.32
CA GLU A 291 6.50 17.35 -3.40
C GLU A 291 5.09 16.90 -3.02
N ASP A 292 4.11 17.63 -3.58
CA ASP A 292 2.69 17.32 -3.51
C ASP A 292 2.44 15.89 -3.96
N HIS A 293 2.01 15.05 -3.00
CA HIS A 293 1.60 13.68 -3.28
C HIS A 293 0.34 13.70 -4.16
N VAL A 294 0.45 13.22 -5.40
CA VAL A 294 -0.69 13.16 -6.31
C VAL A 294 -1.44 11.84 -6.12
N ILE A 295 -2.74 11.94 -5.80
CA ILE A 295 -3.60 10.77 -5.65
C ILE A 295 -4.29 10.46 -6.96
N SER A 296 -4.37 9.17 -7.29
CA SER A 296 -5.18 8.70 -8.41
C SER A 296 -6.67 8.89 -8.11
N GLU A 297 -7.23 10.00 -8.59
CA GLU A 297 -8.65 10.32 -8.46
C GLU A 297 -9.56 9.17 -8.95
N LYS A 298 -9.16 8.51 -10.04
CA LYS A 298 -9.90 7.38 -10.62
C LYS A 298 -9.98 6.18 -9.65
N ARG A 299 -8.88 5.83 -8.97
CA ARG A 299 -8.85 4.75 -7.96
C ARG A 299 -9.62 5.14 -6.71
N PHE A 300 -9.43 6.38 -6.24
CA PHE A 300 -10.17 6.92 -5.09
C PHE A 300 -11.68 6.85 -5.29
N ARG A 301 -12.18 7.36 -6.43
CA ARG A 301 -13.61 7.30 -6.78
C ARG A 301 -14.11 5.86 -6.90
N PHE A 302 -13.31 4.96 -7.51
CA PHE A 302 -13.69 3.56 -7.64
C PHE A 302 -13.90 2.87 -6.28
N LEU A 303 -13.02 3.13 -5.30
CA LEU A 303 -13.12 2.56 -3.95
C LEU A 303 -14.29 3.18 -3.18
N THR A 304 -14.38 4.52 -3.17
CA THR A 304 -15.39 5.25 -2.38
C THR A 304 -16.80 5.11 -2.93
N ASP A 305 -16.98 5.04 -4.26
CA ASP A 305 -18.30 4.75 -4.84
C ASP A 305 -18.72 3.29 -4.62
N TRP A 306 -17.76 2.37 -4.38
CA TRP A 306 -18.07 0.97 -4.09
C TRP A 306 -18.32 0.71 -2.61
N ASP A 307 -17.53 1.32 -1.73
CA ASP A 307 -17.74 1.30 -0.29
C ASP A 307 -17.57 2.68 0.35
N PRO A 308 -18.64 3.48 0.40
CA PRO A 308 -18.54 4.82 0.97
C PRO A 308 -18.16 4.82 2.45
N GLU A 309 -18.53 3.78 3.20
CA GLU A 309 -18.21 3.68 4.64
C GLU A 309 -16.71 3.72 4.91
N ALA A 310 -15.88 3.36 3.93
CA ALA A 310 -14.42 3.47 4.02
C ALA A 310 -13.93 4.92 4.18
N LEU A 311 -14.72 5.93 3.79
CA LEU A 311 -14.41 7.33 4.08
C LEU A 311 -14.45 7.57 5.60
N THR A 312 -15.47 7.06 6.28
CA THR A 312 -15.68 7.28 7.72
C THR A 312 -15.05 6.21 8.61
N ALA A 313 -14.35 5.23 8.02
CA ALA A 313 -13.71 4.17 8.78
C ALA A 313 -12.37 4.67 9.35
N PRO A 314 -12.16 4.59 10.67
CA PRO A 314 -10.87 4.90 11.27
C PRO A 314 -9.82 3.89 10.81
N PHE A 315 -8.59 4.34 10.74
CA PHE A 315 -7.45 3.51 10.40
C PHE A 315 -7.30 2.36 11.40
N ARG A 316 -7.27 1.14 10.87
CA ARG A 316 -7.02 -0.09 11.62
C ARG A 316 -5.60 -0.52 11.33
N ASP A 317 -4.65 0.06 12.03
CA ASP A 317 -3.27 -0.37 11.96
C ASP A 317 -2.77 -0.53 13.39
N ASP A 318 -1.77 -1.38 13.56
CA ASP A 318 -1.14 -1.66 14.86
C ASP A 318 -0.35 -0.44 15.36
N ASP A 319 -0.16 0.56 14.49
CA ASP A 319 0.35 1.87 14.88
C ASP A 319 -0.65 2.64 15.76
N LYS A 320 -0.41 2.54 17.06
CA LYS A 320 -1.14 3.24 18.14
C LYS A 320 -1.13 4.76 17.99
N ASP A 321 -0.28 5.34 17.16
CA ASP A 321 -0.25 6.79 16.94
C ASP A 321 -1.29 7.23 15.89
N ASN A 322 -1.69 6.32 15.01
CA ASN A 322 -2.68 6.56 13.96
C ASN A 322 -4.08 6.07 14.30
N GLU A 323 -4.27 5.45 15.47
CA GLU A 323 -5.58 4.96 15.91
C GLU A 323 -6.65 6.07 15.91
N GLY A 324 -7.77 5.82 15.25
CA GLY A 324 -8.89 6.77 15.15
C GLY A 324 -8.74 7.85 14.08
N LEU A 325 -7.64 7.88 13.31
CA LEU A 325 -7.53 8.79 12.17
C LEU A 325 -8.43 8.32 11.01
N LEU A 326 -9.27 9.24 10.55
CA LEU A 326 -10.02 9.08 9.30
C LEU A 326 -9.13 9.45 8.10
N PRO A 327 -9.36 8.90 6.90
CA PRO A 327 -8.58 9.22 5.71
C PRO A 327 -8.48 10.73 5.38
N ILE A 328 -9.46 11.54 5.77
CA ILE A 328 -9.36 13.01 5.61
C ILE A 328 -8.19 13.62 6.39
N HIS A 329 -7.83 13.08 7.55
CA HIS A 329 -6.67 13.54 8.32
C HIS A 329 -5.39 13.28 7.53
N HIS A 330 -5.25 12.11 6.91
CA HIS A 330 -4.09 11.83 6.07
C HIS A 330 -4.02 12.74 4.83
N SER A 331 -5.17 13.11 4.26
CA SER A 331 -5.21 14.06 3.14
C SER A 331 -4.64 15.44 3.50
N THR A 332 -4.81 15.87 4.76
CA THR A 332 -4.25 17.14 5.25
C THR A 332 -2.79 16.99 5.64
N ASP A 333 -2.40 15.85 6.21
CA ASP A 333 -1.05 15.63 6.74
C ASP A 333 -0.06 15.44 5.59
N TYR A 334 -0.40 14.58 4.64
CA TYR A 334 0.51 14.11 3.60
C TYR A 334 0.08 14.52 2.18
N GLY A 335 -1.14 15.04 2.00
CA GLY A 335 -1.67 15.40 0.70
C GLY A 335 -1.52 16.87 0.30
N SER A 336 -1.97 17.17 -0.91
CA SER A 336 -2.21 18.51 -1.44
C SER A 336 -3.61 19.01 -1.10
N ILE A 337 -3.90 20.29 -1.36
CA ILE A 337 -5.26 20.82 -1.25
C ILE A 337 -6.24 20.07 -2.15
N ASP A 338 -5.83 19.64 -3.34
CA ASP A 338 -6.67 18.88 -4.25
C ASP A 338 -7.09 17.52 -3.66
N ASN A 339 -6.20 16.85 -2.94
CA ASN A 339 -6.51 15.60 -2.24
C ASN A 339 -7.55 15.82 -1.14
N PHE A 340 -7.42 16.91 -0.37
CA PHE A 340 -8.39 17.31 0.64
C PHE A 340 -9.76 17.61 0.00
N LEU A 341 -9.79 18.38 -1.09
CA LEU A 341 -11.02 18.71 -1.80
C LEU A 341 -11.66 17.47 -2.45
N LEU A 342 -10.86 16.56 -3.00
CA LEU A 342 -11.33 15.31 -3.57
C LEU A 342 -12.04 14.47 -2.50
N TYR A 343 -11.44 14.37 -1.32
CA TYR A 343 -12.05 13.68 -0.19
C TYR A 343 -13.33 14.36 0.26
N LEU A 344 -13.32 15.68 0.43
CA LEU A 344 -14.48 16.45 0.85
C LEU A 344 -15.67 16.29 -0.13
N LYS A 345 -15.40 16.33 -1.44
CA LYS A 345 -16.40 16.08 -2.48
C LYS A 345 -17.02 14.69 -2.36
N ALA A 346 -16.21 13.66 -2.15
CA ALA A 346 -16.73 12.30 -1.94
C ALA A 346 -17.54 12.18 -0.64
N GLY A 347 -17.07 12.84 0.42
CA GLY A 347 -17.74 12.95 1.70
C GLY A 347 -19.16 13.55 1.59
N ILE A 348 -19.29 14.70 0.93
CA ILE A 348 -20.59 15.36 0.70
C ILE A 348 -21.49 14.50 -0.18
N ARG A 349 -20.94 13.92 -1.25
CA ARG A 349 -21.70 13.08 -2.18
C ARG A 349 -22.34 11.88 -1.49
N HIS A 350 -21.58 11.17 -0.65
CA HIS A 350 -22.03 9.92 -0.03
C HIS A 350 -22.67 10.11 1.35
N PHE A 351 -22.28 11.17 2.07
CA PHE A 351 -22.75 11.47 3.42
C PHE A 351 -23.17 12.94 3.56
N PRO A 352 -24.16 13.40 2.78
CA PRO A 352 -24.60 14.80 2.80
C PRO A 352 -25.16 15.25 4.17
N ASN A 353 -25.54 14.29 5.01
CA ASN A 353 -26.06 14.53 6.37
C ASN A 353 -25.07 14.15 7.48
N LYS A 354 -23.80 13.80 7.16
CA LYS A 354 -22.77 13.48 8.15
C LYS A 354 -21.44 14.18 7.86
N LEU A 355 -21.47 15.43 7.43
CA LEU A 355 -20.27 16.26 7.25
C LEU A 355 -19.53 16.54 8.56
N GLY A 356 -20.08 16.12 9.69
CA GLY A 356 -19.43 16.21 10.98
C GLY A 356 -18.00 15.71 10.92
N PHE A 357 -17.71 14.59 10.23
CA PHE A 357 -16.34 14.03 10.18
C PHE A 357 -15.27 14.97 9.59
N VAL A 358 -15.65 15.99 8.81
CA VAL A 358 -14.72 17.02 8.28
C VAL A 358 -14.27 17.98 9.38
N PHE A 359 -15.17 18.21 10.33
CA PHE A 359 -15.04 19.13 11.44
C PHE A 359 -14.93 18.39 12.79
N SER A 360 -14.93 17.06 12.76
CA SER A 360 -14.93 16.23 13.95
C SER A 360 -13.61 16.39 14.65
N LYS A 361 -13.70 16.68 15.94
CA LYS A 361 -12.54 16.56 16.82
C LYS A 361 -12.16 15.09 16.86
N ARG A 362 -10.86 14.80 16.74
CA ARG A 362 -10.37 13.45 17.04
C ARG A 362 -10.76 13.15 18.49
N VAL A 363 -11.66 12.20 18.68
CA VAL A 363 -11.92 11.66 20.01
C VAL A 363 -10.79 10.69 20.30
N HIS A 364 -9.68 11.23 20.79
CA HIS A 364 -8.67 10.41 21.45
C HIS A 364 -9.29 9.82 22.69
N THR A 365 -9.90 8.64 22.58
CA THR A 365 -10.13 7.78 23.75
C THR A 365 -8.84 7.09 24.16
N LYS A 366 -7.69 7.80 24.12
CA LYS A 366 -6.54 7.39 24.92
C LYS A 366 -6.92 7.71 26.36
N THR A 367 -7.67 6.81 27.00
CA THR A 367 -7.39 6.51 28.41
C THR A 367 -5.94 6.05 28.40
N VAL A 368 -5.02 7.00 28.55
CA VAL A 368 -3.63 6.71 28.89
C VAL A 368 -3.75 5.69 30.02
N PRO A 369 -3.30 4.43 29.83
CA PRO A 369 -3.29 3.48 30.93
C PRO A 369 -2.53 4.21 32.01
N LYS A 370 -3.20 4.53 33.13
CA LYS A 370 -2.51 5.10 34.29
C LYS A 370 -1.34 4.18 34.50
N GLN A 371 -0.14 4.66 34.17
CA GLN A 371 1.08 3.98 34.50
C GLN A 371 0.91 3.78 36.01
N LYS A 372 0.75 2.52 36.42
CA LYS A 372 0.73 2.18 37.84
C LYS A 372 2.16 2.43 38.29
N ASP A 373 2.47 3.71 38.48
CA ASP A 373 3.66 4.13 39.16
C ASP A 373 3.51 3.51 40.54
N ASN A 374 4.40 2.55 40.79
CA ASN A 374 4.54 1.93 42.07
C ASN A 374 4.66 3.04 43.11
N GLU A 375 3.71 3.03 44.03
CA GLU A 375 3.61 3.91 45.18
C GLU A 375 4.98 4.09 45.83
N SER A 376 5.42 5.34 45.99
CA SER A 376 5.87 5.88 47.27
C SER A 376 6.64 7.18 47.06
N THR A 377 5.93 8.28 46.80
CA THR A 377 6.32 9.58 47.36
C THR A 377 5.09 10.46 47.42
N ALA A 378 4.55 10.60 48.63
CA ALA A 378 3.46 11.50 48.94
C ALA A 378 3.92 12.95 48.73
N SER A 379 3.74 13.49 47.52
CA SER A 379 3.68 14.93 47.33
C SER A 379 2.37 15.26 46.62
N ALA A 380 1.47 15.89 47.37
CA ALA A 380 0.16 16.34 46.93
C ALA A 380 0.32 17.57 46.01
N GLY A 381 0.89 17.36 44.82
CA GLY A 381 0.84 18.32 43.73
C GLY A 381 -0.39 18.03 42.89
N VAL A 382 -1.37 18.93 42.90
CA VAL A 382 -2.50 18.94 41.97
C VAL A 382 -1.95 19.06 40.55
N GLN A 383 -1.67 17.94 39.92
CA GLN A 383 -1.40 17.90 38.49
C GLN A 383 -2.74 18.12 37.79
N ASN A 384 -2.96 19.36 37.36
CA ASN A 384 -3.97 19.67 36.36
C ASN A 384 -3.63 18.83 35.12
N GLU A 385 -4.32 17.70 34.96
CA GLU A 385 -4.46 17.02 33.68
C GLU A 385 -5.18 17.99 32.73
N SER A 386 -4.44 18.95 32.18
CA SER A 386 -4.90 19.67 31.01
C SER A 386 -5.00 18.62 29.91
N ARG A 387 -6.20 18.07 29.74
CA ARG A 387 -6.64 17.49 28.47
C ARG A 387 -6.51 18.62 27.45
N TYR A 388 -5.31 18.81 26.92
CA TYR A 388 -5.13 19.54 25.69
C TYR A 388 -5.92 18.74 24.66
N ILE A 389 -7.17 19.15 24.46
CA ILE A 389 -7.92 18.80 23.26
C ILE A 389 -7.04 19.35 22.16
N ASN A 390 -6.29 18.47 21.51
CA ASN A 390 -5.34 18.84 20.48
C ASN A 390 -6.17 19.26 19.26
N THR A 391 -6.66 20.51 19.26
CA THR A 391 -7.47 21.12 18.19
C THR A 391 -6.78 21.03 16.83
N TYR A 392 -5.45 20.80 16.85
CA TYR A 392 -4.56 20.44 15.74
C TYR A 392 -4.92 19.18 14.95
N GLN A 393 -6.00 18.49 15.32
CA GLN A 393 -6.43 17.27 14.63
C GLN A 393 -7.79 17.39 13.96
N ILE A 394 -8.39 18.58 13.90
CA ILE A 394 -9.54 18.80 13.03
C ILE A 394 -9.01 18.99 11.61
N PRO A 395 -9.41 18.14 10.64
CA PRO A 395 -8.87 18.20 9.28
C PRO A 395 -9.01 19.57 8.63
N TYR A 396 -10.17 20.22 8.79
CA TYR A 396 -10.37 21.57 8.25
C TYR A 396 -9.32 22.59 8.74
N PHE A 397 -9.07 22.68 10.04
CA PHE A 397 -8.09 23.64 10.56
C PHE A 397 -6.67 23.31 10.15
N LYS A 398 -6.35 22.01 10.10
CA LYS A 398 -5.05 21.57 9.61
C LYS A 398 -4.85 21.91 8.13
N ALA A 399 -5.90 21.81 7.33
CA ALA A 399 -5.89 22.28 5.95
C ALA A 399 -5.66 23.80 5.88
N CYS A 400 -6.36 24.59 6.70
CA CYS A 400 -6.16 26.06 6.73
C CYS A 400 -4.74 26.45 7.15
N GLU A 401 -4.17 25.77 8.14
CA GLU A 401 -2.79 26.00 8.58
C GLU A 401 -1.79 25.66 7.47
N LYS A 402 -1.99 24.52 6.78
CA LYS A 402 -1.07 24.04 5.75
C LYS A 402 -1.18 24.79 4.43
N PHE A 403 -2.41 25.05 3.97
CA PHE A 403 -2.68 25.56 2.61
C PHE A 403 -3.13 27.03 2.59
N GLY A 404 -3.25 27.67 3.76
CA GLY A 404 -3.77 29.01 3.93
C GLY A 404 -5.30 29.04 4.09
N GLU A 405 -5.78 29.72 5.14
CA GLU A 405 -7.22 29.84 5.46
C GLU A 405 -8.03 30.39 4.29
N GLU A 406 -7.61 31.51 3.70
CA GLU A 406 -8.29 32.13 2.55
C GLU A 406 -8.39 31.18 1.35
N ASN A 407 -7.33 30.40 1.11
CA ASN A 407 -7.31 29.45 0.00
C ASN A 407 -8.26 28.28 0.26
N VAL A 408 -8.24 27.70 1.46
CA VAL A 408 -9.16 26.62 1.84
C VAL A 408 -10.61 27.11 1.84
N GLU A 409 -10.89 28.27 2.40
CA GLU A 409 -12.23 28.88 2.39
C GLU A 409 -12.73 29.05 0.96
N ARG A 410 -11.92 29.69 0.09
CA ARG A 410 -12.26 29.88 -1.33
C ARG A 410 -12.52 28.55 -2.04
N GLU A 411 -11.63 27.57 -1.90
CA GLU A 411 -11.75 26.29 -2.60
C GLU A 411 -12.94 25.44 -2.09
N VAL A 412 -13.16 25.40 -0.78
CA VAL A 412 -14.27 24.65 -0.17
C VAL A 412 -15.60 25.34 -0.47
N ILE A 413 -15.70 26.65 -0.27
CA ILE A 413 -16.95 27.39 -0.47
C ILE A 413 -17.24 27.51 -1.96
N ASP A 414 -16.31 28.00 -2.78
CA ASP A 414 -16.63 28.36 -4.16
C ASP A 414 -16.72 27.14 -5.08
N LYS A 415 -15.92 26.09 -4.85
CA LYS A 415 -15.92 24.91 -5.73
C LYS A 415 -16.75 23.77 -5.16
N VAL A 416 -16.45 23.34 -3.94
CA VAL A 416 -17.04 22.10 -3.41
C VAL A 416 -18.51 22.28 -3.04
N LEU A 417 -18.81 23.30 -2.26
CA LEU A 417 -20.17 23.54 -1.78
C LEU A 417 -21.09 24.13 -2.87
N ALA A 418 -20.54 24.84 -3.86
CA ALA A 418 -21.34 25.30 -5.01
C ALA A 418 -21.84 24.16 -5.89
N ASP A 419 -21.02 23.11 -6.05
CA ASP A 419 -21.35 21.95 -6.87
C ASP A 419 -22.27 20.93 -6.17
N CYS A 420 -22.58 21.12 -4.88
CA CYS A 420 -23.36 20.17 -4.07
C CYS A 420 -24.76 20.70 -3.73
N PRO A 421 -25.83 20.26 -4.44
CA PRO A 421 -27.20 20.70 -4.18
C PRO A 421 -27.68 20.45 -2.75
N GLU A 422 -27.18 19.39 -2.11
CA GLU A 422 -27.52 19.00 -0.74
C GLU A 422 -27.14 20.06 0.28
N THR A 423 -26.10 20.85 -0.01
CA THR A 423 -25.59 21.91 0.85
C THR A 423 -26.36 23.23 0.69
N GLN A 424 -27.29 23.31 -0.27
CA GLN A 424 -28.14 24.48 -0.46
C GLN A 424 -29.33 24.53 0.51
N ASP A 425 -29.62 23.45 1.25
CA ASP A 425 -30.65 23.45 2.30
C ASP A 425 -30.04 23.79 3.66
N PRO A 426 -30.28 24.99 4.22
CA PRO A 426 -29.72 25.40 5.49
C PRO A 426 -30.21 24.57 6.67
N LYS A 427 -31.40 23.94 6.56
CA LYS A 427 -31.85 23.04 7.63
C LYS A 427 -30.94 21.82 7.74
N LYS A 428 -30.44 21.31 6.61
CA LYS A 428 -29.46 20.22 6.60
C LYS A 428 -28.12 20.67 7.16
N LEU A 429 -27.66 21.88 6.82
CA LEU A 429 -26.45 22.47 7.41
C LEU A 429 -26.55 22.65 8.94
N LEU A 430 -27.71 23.01 9.48
CA LEU A 430 -27.91 23.06 10.94
C LEU A 430 -27.94 21.69 11.58
N LEU A 431 -28.53 20.69 10.92
CA LEU A 431 -28.53 19.31 11.42
C LEU A 431 -27.12 18.73 11.45
N LEU A 432 -26.27 19.11 10.49
CA LEU A 432 -24.85 18.78 10.48
C LEU A 432 -24.11 19.36 11.68
N GLY A 433 -24.38 20.62 12.03
CA GLY A 433 -23.80 21.25 13.21
C GLY A 433 -24.34 20.76 14.56
N ALA A 434 -25.35 19.88 14.56
CA ALA A 434 -25.97 19.34 15.77
C ALA A 434 -25.39 17.98 16.19
N GLU A 435 -24.46 17.38 15.42
CA GLU A 435 -23.73 16.19 15.87
C GLU A 435 -22.75 16.59 17.00
N GLU A 436 -22.68 15.80 18.07
CA GLU A 436 -22.01 16.17 19.33
C GLU A 436 -20.50 16.46 19.18
N ASP A 437 -19.90 15.99 18.09
CA ASP A 437 -18.46 16.05 17.86
C ASP A 437 -18.01 17.13 16.85
N VAL A 438 -18.94 17.93 16.30
CA VAL A 438 -18.63 18.96 15.30
C VAL A 438 -18.08 20.22 15.94
N ASP A 439 -16.95 20.71 15.44
CA ASP A 439 -16.45 22.02 15.85
C ASP A 439 -17.34 23.16 15.33
N LEU A 440 -17.76 24.05 16.25
CA LEU A 440 -18.63 25.19 15.94
C LEU A 440 -18.05 26.13 14.87
N SER A 441 -16.74 26.18 14.70
CA SER A 441 -16.12 27.03 13.68
C SER A 441 -16.37 26.50 12.28
N GLY A 442 -16.40 25.17 12.13
CA GLY A 442 -16.82 24.49 10.90
C GLY A 442 -18.25 24.83 10.51
N LEU A 443 -19.16 24.82 11.49
CA LEU A 443 -20.53 25.28 11.28
C LEU A 443 -20.55 26.76 10.87
N TYR A 444 -19.80 27.62 11.55
CA TYR A 444 -19.78 29.05 11.26
C TYR A 444 -19.31 29.35 9.83
N LEU A 445 -18.36 28.58 9.28
CA LEU A 445 -17.94 28.66 7.88
C LEU A 445 -19.08 28.33 6.91
N LEU A 446 -19.83 27.26 7.19
CA LEU A 446 -21.02 26.91 6.40
C LEU A 446 -22.09 28.00 6.49
N LEU A 447 -22.23 28.63 7.66
CA LEU A 447 -23.17 29.74 7.87
C LEU A 447 -22.76 31.02 7.11
N ARG A 448 -21.46 31.28 6.95
CA ARG A 448 -20.94 32.48 6.26
C ARG A 448 -21.22 32.52 4.76
N ARG A 449 -21.46 31.37 4.12
CA ARG A 449 -21.70 31.28 2.68
C ARG A 449 -22.90 32.11 2.20
N ASP A 450 -23.99 32.13 2.97
CA ASP A 450 -25.20 32.86 2.59
C ASP A 450 -25.85 33.54 3.82
N PRO A 451 -25.26 34.65 4.30
CA PRO A 451 -25.76 35.35 5.48
C PRO A 451 -27.21 35.83 5.30
N ALA A 452 -27.59 36.17 4.07
CA ALA A 452 -28.93 36.60 3.72
C ALA A 452 -29.95 35.48 3.93
N HIS A 453 -29.64 34.26 3.48
CA HIS A 453 -30.51 33.11 3.68
C HIS A 453 -30.72 32.81 5.16
N TRP A 454 -29.67 32.85 5.98
CA TRP A 454 -29.77 32.62 7.42
C TRP A 454 -30.62 33.65 8.13
N SER A 455 -30.53 34.91 7.71
CA SER A 455 -31.39 35.97 8.26
C SER A 455 -32.88 35.65 8.06
N THR A 456 -33.26 35.04 6.93
CA THR A 456 -34.66 34.65 6.67
C THR A 456 -35.10 33.43 7.49
N VAL A 457 -34.20 32.46 7.70
CA VAL A 457 -34.48 31.25 8.51
C VAL A 457 -34.69 31.62 9.97
N VAL A 458 -33.83 32.50 10.52
CA VAL A 458 -33.94 32.98 11.90
C VAL A 458 -35.18 33.86 12.07
N SER A 459 -35.47 34.76 11.12
CA SER A 459 -36.62 35.68 11.19
C SER A 459 -37.98 34.98 11.10
N LYS A 460 -38.11 33.89 10.31
CA LYS A 460 -39.35 33.10 10.20
C LYS A 460 -39.69 32.35 11.49
N LYS A 461 -38.70 32.06 12.34
CA LYS A 461 -38.93 31.34 13.61
C LYS A 461 -39.54 32.25 14.68
N GLY A 462 -39.26 33.56 14.63
CA GLY A 462 -39.83 34.56 15.56
C GLY A 462 -41.29 34.95 15.28
N SER A 463 -41.79 34.72 14.06
CA SER A 463 -43.13 35.15 13.63
C SER A 463 -44.20 34.05 13.72
N SER A 464 -43.82 32.81 14.04
CA SER A 464 -44.73 31.65 14.08
C SER A 464 -45.26 31.29 15.49
N SER A 465 -44.83 31.98 16.55
CA SER A 465 -45.15 31.58 17.94
C SER A 465 -46.39 32.23 18.56
N ASN A 466 -47.09 33.16 17.89
CA ASN A 466 -48.07 34.02 18.59
C ASN A 466 -49.57 33.85 18.27
N THR A 467 -50.06 32.71 17.76
CA THR A 467 -51.51 32.63 17.49
C THR A 467 -52.29 31.34 17.82
N LYS A 468 -51.70 30.26 18.37
CA LYS A 468 -52.49 29.04 18.66
C LYS A 468 -52.16 28.24 19.95
N SER A 469 -51.34 28.72 20.89
CA SER A 469 -51.12 27.99 22.17
C SER A 469 -52.30 28.12 23.16
N SER A 470 -53.10 29.19 23.12
CA SER A 470 -54.14 29.41 24.14
C SER A 470 -55.32 28.40 24.14
N LYS A 471 -55.59 27.67 23.04
CA LYS A 471 -56.74 26.74 22.99
C LYS A 471 -56.40 25.26 23.24
N ARG A 472 -55.16 24.82 23.07
CA ARG A 472 -54.78 23.41 23.33
C ARG A 472 -54.43 23.17 24.79
N ASP A 473 -53.85 24.15 25.46
CA ASP A 473 -53.47 24.00 26.87
C ASP A 473 -54.70 24.00 27.81
N MET A 474 -55.80 24.65 27.41
CA MET A 474 -57.09 24.51 28.10
C MET A 474 -57.74 23.12 27.93
N ALA A 475 -57.62 22.50 26.75
CA ALA A 475 -58.25 21.20 26.49
C ALA A 475 -57.54 20.04 27.21
N ILE A 476 -56.24 20.16 27.46
CA ILE A 476 -55.47 19.15 28.22
C ILE A 476 -55.76 19.28 29.72
N ASN A 477 -55.88 20.49 30.26
CA ASN A 477 -56.21 20.70 31.68
C ASN A 477 -57.65 20.25 32.02
N GLU A 478 -58.65 20.47 31.15
CA GLU A 478 -60.01 19.95 31.36
C GLU A 478 -60.09 18.42 31.33
N SER A 479 -59.23 17.75 30.55
CA SER A 479 -59.15 16.29 30.46
C SER A 479 -58.57 15.66 31.73
N VAL A 480 -57.58 16.32 32.35
CA VAL A 480 -56.94 15.87 33.59
C VAL A 480 -57.89 16.05 34.79
N ASP A 481 -58.62 17.16 34.87
CA ASP A 481 -59.60 17.39 35.94
C ASP A 481 -60.82 16.45 35.88
N ARG A 482 -61.26 16.06 34.67
CA ARG A 482 -62.31 15.02 34.52
C ARG A 482 -61.85 13.64 34.97
N LYS A 483 -60.56 13.31 34.83
CA LYS A 483 -60.01 12.04 35.33
C LYS A 483 -59.88 12.04 36.85
N ARG A 484 -59.55 13.18 37.48
CA ARG A 484 -59.48 13.29 38.94
C ARG A 484 -60.84 13.11 39.62
N ARG A 485 -61.91 13.73 39.09
CA ARG A 485 -63.27 13.61 39.65
C ARG A 485 -63.91 12.21 39.51
N LYS A 486 -63.37 11.35 38.64
CA LYS A 486 -63.83 9.95 38.50
C LYS A 486 -63.15 8.97 39.46
N MET A 487 -62.14 9.40 40.21
CA MET A 487 -61.46 8.56 41.20
C MET A 487 -61.88 8.86 42.65
N GLU A 488 -62.76 9.84 42.86
CA GLU A 488 -63.26 10.25 44.19
C GLU A 488 -64.74 9.90 44.46
N CYS A 489 -65.38 9.16 43.54
CA CYS A 489 -66.65 8.44 43.76
C CYS A 489 -66.41 6.96 43.53
#